data_AF-A0A7S2B3W0-F1
#
_entry.id   AF-A0A7S2B3W0-F1
#
_cell.length_a   1.000
_cell.length_b   1.000
_cell.length_c   1.000
_cell.angle_alpha   90.00
_cell.angle_beta   90.00
_cell.angle_gamma   90.00
#
_symmetry.space_group_name_H-M   'P 1'
#
loop_
_entity.id
_entity.type
_entity.pdbx_description
1 polymer ?
#
loop_
_entity_poly.entity_id
_entity_poly.type
_entity_poly.pdbx_seq_one_letter_code
_entity_poly.pdbx_strand_id
1 'polypeptide(L)'
;DFGEDFVVQDADGEPALRSTVSSMELVENQDSATAVTTTSDVRLELAEGERHRLSRGVNVILEDIRWLPESTEVEEEEEKVIGERLSVVAEVVNLHGPSACTVRLIPDDPAGTALASKLHRNHHIASASVVRPKKTVRLSFETMSQALLRPVEGSGEEGLKVLPCDWGKASPRRVDTVHACWTIGLEAFHAAHGDRDPTPGSKED
;
A
#
# COMPACT_ATOMS: atom_id res chain seq x y z
N ASP A 1 -7.44 -9.44 -21.01
CA ASP A 1 -7.90 -10.48 -20.07
C ASP A 1 -6.66 -11.24 -19.61
N PHE A 2 -6.36 -11.20 -18.31
CA PHE A 2 -5.24 -11.93 -17.70
C PHE A 2 -5.70 -13.17 -16.92
N GLY A 3 -6.98 -13.56 -17.03
CA GLY A 3 -7.58 -14.69 -16.35
C GLY A 3 -8.11 -14.38 -14.93
N GLU A 4 -8.67 -15.39 -14.28
CA GLU A 4 -9.35 -15.28 -12.98
C GLU A 4 -8.40 -15.19 -11.77
N ASP A 5 -7.12 -15.55 -11.93
CA ASP A 5 -6.12 -15.49 -10.85
C ASP A 5 -4.83 -14.85 -11.34
N PHE A 6 -4.87 -13.54 -11.55
CA PHE A 6 -3.70 -12.77 -11.94
C PHE A 6 -3.09 -12.09 -10.72
N VAL A 7 -1.79 -12.32 -10.49
CA VAL A 7 -1.06 -11.75 -9.36
C VAL A 7 -0.13 -10.65 -9.83
N VAL A 8 -0.42 -9.41 -9.40
CA VAL A 8 0.45 -8.26 -9.57
C VAL A 8 1.41 -8.20 -8.39
N GLN A 9 2.69 -8.48 -8.62
CA GLN A 9 3.70 -8.49 -7.55
C GLN A 9 4.07 -7.08 -7.06
N ASP A 10 4.05 -6.12 -7.97
CA ASP A 10 4.41 -4.72 -7.74
C ASP A 10 3.35 -3.80 -8.36
N ALA A 11 2.29 -3.52 -7.60
CA ALA A 11 1.12 -2.82 -8.13
C ALA A 11 1.30 -1.30 -8.28
N ASP A 12 2.28 -0.71 -7.58
CA ASP A 12 2.55 0.73 -7.66
C ASP A 12 3.78 1.06 -8.51
N GLY A 13 4.72 0.12 -8.72
CA GLY A 13 5.93 0.36 -9.51
C GLY A 13 6.89 1.38 -8.88
N GLU A 14 6.55 1.90 -7.70
CA GLU A 14 7.32 2.92 -6.99
C GLU A 14 8.52 2.27 -6.32
N PRO A 15 9.73 2.85 -6.33
CA PRO A 15 10.86 2.27 -5.61
C PRO A 15 10.48 1.97 -4.15
N ALA A 16 11.01 0.87 -3.60
CA ALA A 16 10.72 0.49 -2.22
C ALA A 16 11.02 1.68 -1.29
N LEU A 17 9.98 2.23 -0.67
CA LEU A 17 10.12 3.38 0.20
C LEU A 17 10.88 2.93 1.44
N ARG A 18 12.03 3.54 1.66
CA ARG A 18 12.89 3.32 2.82
C ARG A 18 13.24 4.68 3.41
N SER A 19 13.00 4.84 4.71
CA SER A 19 13.40 6.04 5.46
C SER A 19 14.13 5.66 6.72
N THR A 20 15.12 6.46 7.07
CA THR A 20 15.90 6.28 8.31
C THR A 20 15.11 6.80 9.50
N VAL A 21 15.05 6.01 10.57
CA VAL A 21 14.39 6.34 11.83
C VAL A 21 15.45 6.85 12.81
N SER A 22 15.21 8.01 13.40
CA SER A 22 16.08 8.66 14.39
C SER A 22 15.71 8.29 15.82
N SER A 23 14.41 8.09 16.11
CA SER A 23 13.95 7.67 17.44
C SER A 23 12.73 6.73 17.35
N MET A 24 12.62 5.87 18.35
CA MET A 24 11.49 4.97 18.56
C MET A 24 11.07 5.03 20.02
N GLU A 25 9.77 5.21 20.27
CA GLU A 25 9.21 5.29 21.61
C GLU A 25 7.93 4.46 21.70
N LEU A 26 7.74 3.73 22.81
CA LEU A 26 6.45 3.11 23.08
C LEU A 26 5.42 4.18 23.41
N VAL A 27 4.24 4.06 22.82
CA VAL A 27 3.09 4.90 23.16
C VAL A 27 2.37 4.24 24.33
N GLU A 28 2.39 4.89 25.49
CA GLU A 28 1.59 4.47 26.63
C GLU A 28 0.11 4.70 26.33
N ASN A 29 -0.62 3.61 26.06
CA ASN A 29 -2.07 3.67 25.92
C ASN A 29 -2.70 3.76 27.32
N GLN A 30 -3.14 4.97 27.70
CA GLN A 30 -3.77 5.23 29.01
C GLN A 30 -5.21 4.69 29.15
N ASP A 31 -5.77 4.05 28.13
CA ASP A 31 -7.16 3.54 28.15
C ASP A 31 -7.21 2.03 28.43
N SER A 32 -7.05 1.64 29.70
CA SER A 32 -7.31 0.26 30.15
C SER A 32 -8.68 0.14 30.80
N ALA A 33 -9.65 -0.45 30.10
CA ALA A 33 -10.82 -1.03 30.76
C ALA A 33 -11.22 -2.41 30.19
N THR A 34 -10.92 -2.73 28.94
CA THR A 34 -11.29 -4.05 28.38
C THR A 34 -10.37 -4.44 27.21
N ALA A 35 -9.59 -5.49 27.40
CA ALA A 35 -9.19 -6.52 26.42
C ALA A 35 -7.70 -6.91 26.52
N VAL A 36 -7.50 -8.14 26.97
CA VAL A 36 -6.26 -8.90 27.02
C VAL A 36 -5.85 -9.27 25.59
N THR A 37 -5.19 -8.35 24.91
CA THR A 37 -4.31 -8.59 23.75
C THR A 37 -3.40 -7.36 23.70
N THR A 38 -2.20 -7.48 24.25
CA THR A 38 -1.23 -6.38 24.35
C THR A 38 -0.70 -5.99 22.97
N THR A 39 -1.47 -5.23 22.20
CA THR A 39 -0.96 -4.53 21.03
C THR A 39 -0.08 -3.39 21.50
N SER A 40 1.19 -3.40 21.10
CA SER A 40 2.13 -2.32 21.39
C SER A 40 2.15 -1.33 20.23
N ASP A 41 1.82 -0.07 20.52
CA ASP A 41 1.94 1.03 19.57
C ASP A 41 3.31 1.71 19.77
N VAL A 42 4.06 1.92 18.68
CA VAL A 42 5.40 2.52 18.67
C VAL A 42 5.36 3.79 17.83
N ARG A 43 5.78 4.90 18.41
CA ARG A 43 6.01 6.16 17.70
C ARG A 43 7.39 6.12 17.06
N LEU A 44 7.44 6.50 15.78
CA LEU A 44 8.65 6.61 14.98
C LEU A 44 8.87 8.08 14.63
N GLU A 45 10.09 8.56 14.84
CA GLU A 45 10.54 9.84 14.26
C GLU A 45 11.65 9.57 13.25
N LEU A 46 11.60 10.25 12.11
CA LEU A 46 12.58 10.06 11.04
C LEU A 46 13.80 10.96 11.25
N ALA A 47 14.90 10.60 10.60
CA ALA A 47 16.08 11.45 10.52
C ALA A 47 15.76 12.81 9.86
N GLU A 48 16.59 13.81 10.13
CA GLU A 48 16.39 15.15 9.58
C GLU A 48 16.36 15.12 8.04
N GLY A 49 15.35 15.76 7.45
CA GLY A 49 15.15 15.80 5.99
C GLY A 49 14.43 14.59 5.39
N GLU A 50 14.28 13.48 6.13
CA GLU A 50 13.54 12.30 5.67
C GLU A 50 12.03 12.52 5.69
N ARG A 51 11.32 11.82 4.80
CA ARG A 51 9.85 11.80 4.76
C ARG A 51 9.35 10.39 4.49
N HIS A 52 8.50 9.86 5.35
CA HIS A 52 8.11 8.45 5.28
C HIS A 52 7.21 8.13 4.07
N ARG A 53 6.44 9.11 3.56
CA ARG A 53 5.50 8.97 2.42
C ARG A 53 4.52 7.79 2.57
N LEU A 54 4.23 7.43 3.82
CA LEU A 54 3.32 6.34 4.18
C LEU A 54 1.87 6.83 4.23
N SER A 55 0.95 5.88 4.13
CA SER A 55 -0.48 6.09 4.34
C SER A 55 -0.97 5.25 5.52
N ARG A 56 -2.05 5.68 6.17
CA ARG A 56 -2.66 4.93 7.27
C ARG A 56 -3.20 3.57 6.78
N GLY A 57 -3.09 2.54 7.62
CA GLY A 57 -3.54 1.17 7.32
C GLY A 57 -2.58 0.39 6.41
N VAL A 58 -1.40 0.93 6.11
CA VAL A 58 -0.37 0.23 5.34
C VAL A 58 0.55 -0.53 6.28
N ASN A 59 0.85 -1.78 5.94
CA ASN A 59 1.89 -2.55 6.61
C ASN A 59 3.27 -2.05 6.21
N VAL A 60 4.17 -1.95 7.18
CA VAL A 60 5.58 -1.61 7.02
C VAL A 60 6.44 -2.64 7.73
N ILE A 61 7.72 -2.66 7.37
CA ILE A 61 8.73 -3.46 8.00
C ILE A 61 9.74 -2.49 8.65
N LEU A 62 9.97 -2.65 9.94
CA LEU A 62 11.05 -1.98 10.66
C LEU A 62 12.29 -2.88 10.56
N GLU A 63 13.34 -2.42 9.90
CA GLU A 63 14.54 -3.20 9.63
C GLU A 63 15.79 -2.48 10.11
N ASP A 64 16.92 -3.21 10.17
CA ASP A 64 18.21 -2.69 10.59
C ASP A 64 18.17 -1.98 11.96
N ILE A 65 17.28 -2.44 12.85
CA ILE A 65 17.15 -1.94 14.21
C ILE A 65 18.41 -2.33 14.98
N ARG A 66 19.13 -1.32 15.48
CA ARG A 66 20.31 -1.49 16.34
C ARG A 66 20.11 -0.68 17.61
N TRP A 67 20.68 -1.15 18.70
CA TRP A 67 20.54 -0.55 20.02
C TRP A 67 21.84 0.11 20.44
N LEU A 68 21.74 1.24 21.13
CA LEU A 68 22.84 1.76 21.91
C LEU A 68 23.07 0.83 23.11
N PRO A 69 24.33 0.63 23.53
CA PRO A 69 24.61 -0.14 24.74
C PRO A 69 23.90 0.48 25.95
N GLU A 70 23.31 -0.36 26.80
CA GLU A 70 22.81 0.08 28.10
C GLU A 70 23.97 0.76 28.84
N SER A 71 23.78 2.00 29.28
CA SER A 71 24.82 2.79 29.92
C SER A 71 25.23 2.18 31.27
N THR A 72 26.13 1.21 31.25
CA THR A 72 27.02 0.96 32.38
C THR A 72 28.15 1.98 32.29
N GLU A 73 28.28 2.79 33.33
CA GLU A 73 29.38 3.71 33.59
C GLU A 73 30.74 3.06 33.29
N VAL A 74 31.24 3.20 32.06
CA VAL A 74 32.62 2.88 31.70
C VAL A 74 33.06 3.91 30.68
N GLU A 75 34.24 4.45 30.95
CA GLU A 75 34.97 5.51 30.28
C GLU A 75 35.03 5.35 28.75
N GLU A 76 35.26 6.48 28.07
CA GLU A 76 35.41 6.68 26.62
C GLU A 76 36.14 5.53 25.89
N GLU A 77 35.43 4.47 25.54
CA GLU A 77 35.86 3.49 24.56
C GLU A 77 34.73 3.28 23.56
N GLU A 78 34.99 3.71 22.32
CA GLU A 78 34.30 3.42 21.05
C GLU A 78 32.87 2.84 21.16
N GLU A 79 31.87 3.59 20.67
CA GLU A 79 30.47 3.14 20.49
C GLU A 79 30.40 1.74 19.85
N LYS A 80 30.41 0.69 20.68
CA LYS A 80 30.24 -0.69 20.24
C LYS A 80 28.77 -0.94 20.04
N VAL A 81 28.34 -0.84 18.78
CA VAL A 81 26.99 -1.19 18.35
C VAL A 81 26.75 -2.69 18.53
N ILE A 82 25.96 -3.07 19.54
CA ILE A 82 25.51 -4.46 19.77
C ILE A 82 24.27 -4.69 18.90
N GLY A 83 24.47 -5.12 17.66
CA GLY A 83 23.40 -5.17 16.67
C GLY A 83 22.88 -6.59 16.38
N GLU A 84 21.92 -7.08 17.16
CA GLU A 84 20.97 -8.07 16.62
C GLU A 84 20.11 -7.36 15.58
N ARG A 85 20.20 -7.76 14.30
CA ARG A 85 19.33 -7.23 13.25
C ARG A 85 17.93 -7.76 13.46
N LEU A 86 17.02 -6.89 13.85
CA LEU A 86 15.60 -7.21 14.00
C LEU A 86 14.83 -6.67 12.79
N SER A 87 13.93 -7.49 12.25
CA SER A 87 12.95 -7.11 11.23
C SER A 87 11.56 -7.35 11.83
N VAL A 88 10.73 -6.31 11.88
CA VAL A 88 9.42 -6.35 12.55
C VAL A 88 8.34 -5.85 11.61
N VAL A 89 7.24 -6.59 11.47
CA VAL A 89 6.09 -6.14 10.68
C VAL A 89 5.15 -5.33 11.58
N ALA A 90 4.74 -4.15 11.09
CA ALA A 90 3.85 -3.24 11.82
C ALA A 90 2.85 -2.56 10.89
N GLU A 91 1.72 -2.12 11.41
CA GLU A 91 0.69 -1.38 10.68
C GLU A 91 0.77 0.12 11.02
N VAL A 92 0.74 1.01 10.03
CA VAL A 92 0.67 2.46 10.28
C VAL A 92 -0.71 2.84 10.80
N VAL A 93 -0.81 3.17 12.09
CA VAL A 93 -2.08 3.51 12.75
C VAL A 93 -2.35 5.01 12.84
N ASN A 94 -1.30 5.84 12.89
CA ASN A 94 -1.44 7.29 12.93
C ASN A 94 -0.28 8.02 12.22
N LEU A 95 -0.52 9.21 11.70
CA LEU A 95 0.45 10.06 11.03
C LEU A 95 0.55 11.40 11.77
N HIS A 96 1.76 11.80 12.17
CA HIS A 96 2.03 13.01 12.96
C HIS A 96 2.69 14.11 12.13
N GLY A 97 2.49 14.08 10.81
CA GLY A 97 3.20 14.91 9.84
C GLY A 97 4.04 14.05 8.89
N PRO A 98 4.95 14.66 8.11
CA PRO A 98 5.73 13.94 7.09
C PRO A 98 6.94 13.18 7.66
N SER A 99 7.39 13.52 8.88
CA SER A 99 8.60 13.02 9.52
C SER A 99 8.33 12.19 10.78
N ALA A 100 7.07 11.94 11.13
CA ALA A 100 6.71 11.17 12.31
C ALA A 100 5.40 10.41 12.11
N CYS A 101 5.34 9.19 12.61
CA CYS A 101 4.14 8.34 12.55
C CYS A 101 4.08 7.39 13.73
N THR A 102 2.92 6.81 14.00
CA THR A 102 2.76 5.70 14.96
C THR A 102 2.43 4.44 14.19
N VAL A 103 3.16 3.38 14.51
CA VAL A 103 2.92 2.04 13.99
C VAL A 103 2.48 1.11 15.12
N ARG A 104 1.60 0.16 14.81
CA ARG A 104 1.18 -0.90 15.72
C ARG A 104 1.91 -2.17 15.37
N LEU A 105 2.59 -2.75 16.34
CA LEU A 105 3.23 -4.05 16.16
C LEU A 105 2.16 -5.14 16.04
N ILE A 106 2.34 -6.04 15.08
CA ILE A 106 1.39 -7.14 14.89
C ILE A 106 1.42 -8.06 16.12
N PRO A 107 0.26 -8.42 16.70
CA PRO A 107 0.19 -9.39 17.78
C PRO A 107 0.87 -10.71 17.40
N ASP A 108 1.47 -11.38 18.38
CA ASP A 108 2.09 -12.71 18.20
C ASP A 108 3.31 -12.78 17.25
N ASP A 109 3.81 -11.64 16.75
CA ASP A 109 5.13 -11.59 16.13
C ASP A 109 6.22 -11.63 17.22
N PRO A 110 7.07 -12.68 17.28
CA PRO A 110 8.15 -12.76 18.26
C PRO A 110 9.13 -11.59 18.11
N ALA A 111 9.34 -11.08 16.90
CA ALA A 111 10.21 -9.93 16.66
C ALA A 111 9.57 -8.64 17.20
N GLY A 112 8.27 -8.45 16.96
CA GLY A 112 7.51 -7.34 17.55
C GLY A 112 7.50 -7.37 19.08
N THR A 113 7.35 -8.55 19.68
CA THR A 113 7.37 -8.71 21.14
C THR A 113 8.75 -8.38 21.72
N ALA A 114 9.84 -8.82 21.06
CA ALA A 114 11.20 -8.49 21.46
C ALA A 114 11.49 -6.98 21.35
N LEU A 115 11.03 -6.33 20.28
CA LEU A 115 11.14 -4.88 20.09
C LEU A 115 10.43 -4.12 21.22
N ALA A 116 9.17 -4.44 21.47
CA ALA A 116 8.38 -3.82 22.54
C ALA A 116 9.07 -4.00 23.91
N SER A 117 9.57 -5.20 24.21
CA SER A 117 10.28 -5.44 25.47
C SER A 117 11.56 -4.60 25.61
N LYS A 118 12.31 -4.35 24.54
CA LYS A 118 13.53 -3.51 24.59
C LYS A 118 13.18 -2.03 24.74
N LEU A 119 12.17 -1.54 24.02
CA LEU A 119 11.68 -0.16 24.17
C LEU A 119 11.13 0.10 25.57
N HIS A 120 10.44 -0.86 26.19
CA HIS A 120 9.91 -0.71 27.55
C HIS A 120 11.04 -0.60 28.59
N ARG A 121 12.20 -1.20 28.32
CA ARG A 121 13.41 -1.05 29.15
C ARG A 121 14.19 0.22 28.83
N ASN A 122 13.58 1.20 28.15
CA ASN A 122 14.19 2.47 27.76
C ASN A 122 15.51 2.31 26.97
N HIS A 123 15.65 1.24 26.17
CA HIS A 123 16.78 1.15 25.28
C HIS A 123 16.63 2.17 24.15
N HIS A 124 17.68 2.95 23.91
CA HIS A 124 17.73 3.86 22.78
C HIS A 124 18.18 3.12 21.51
N ILE A 125 17.53 3.42 20.39
CA ILE A 125 17.96 2.92 19.10
C ILE A 125 19.18 3.72 18.60
N ALA A 126 20.17 3.03 18.05
CA ALA A 126 21.30 3.65 17.35
C ALA A 126 20.97 3.88 15.86
N SER A 127 20.22 2.95 15.27
CA SER A 127 19.76 3.06 13.88
C SER A 127 18.53 2.20 13.67
N ALA A 128 17.63 2.61 12.79
CA ALA A 128 16.59 1.77 12.23
C ALA A 128 16.12 2.31 10.88
N SER A 129 15.46 1.49 10.09
CA SER A 129 14.81 1.87 8.84
C SER A 129 13.35 1.45 8.87
N VAL A 130 12.45 2.30 8.36
CA VAL A 130 11.09 1.90 8.03
C VAL A 130 10.99 1.67 6.53
N VAL A 131 10.49 0.50 6.15
CA VAL A 131 10.37 0.05 4.77
C VAL A 131 8.91 -0.26 4.46
N ARG A 132 8.38 0.27 3.36
CA ARG A 132 7.08 -0.19 2.85
C ARG A 132 7.30 -1.38 1.92
N PRO A 133 6.81 -2.58 2.25
CA PRO A 133 6.89 -3.73 1.35
C PRO A 133 6.09 -3.47 0.08
N LYS A 134 6.54 -4.08 -1.02
CA LYS A 134 5.82 -4.04 -2.29
C LYS A 134 4.44 -4.65 -2.13
N LYS A 135 3.42 -3.94 -2.61
CA LYS A 135 2.03 -4.41 -2.50
C LYS A 135 1.78 -5.44 -3.59
N THR A 136 1.66 -6.70 -3.19
CA THR A 136 1.12 -7.76 -4.06
C THR A 136 -0.40 -7.68 -4.06
N VAL A 137 -1.00 -7.67 -5.25
CA VAL A 137 -2.46 -7.62 -5.43
C VAL A 137 -2.87 -8.79 -6.33
N ARG A 138 -3.85 -9.58 -5.86
CA ARG A 138 -4.51 -10.59 -6.69
C ARG A 138 -5.74 -9.97 -7.34
N LEU A 139 -5.87 -10.14 -8.64
CA LEU A 139 -6.94 -9.63 -9.48
C LEU A 139 -7.61 -10.79 -10.19
N SER A 140 -8.94 -10.74 -10.29
CA SER A 140 -9.73 -11.63 -11.13
C SER A 140 -10.31 -10.81 -12.27
N PHE A 141 -10.13 -11.28 -13.50
CA PHE A 141 -10.68 -10.66 -14.69
C PHE A 141 -11.87 -11.47 -15.20
N GLU A 142 -12.93 -10.78 -15.61
CA GLU A 142 -14.02 -11.39 -16.37
C GLU A 142 -13.55 -11.72 -17.79
N THR A 143 -14.13 -12.76 -18.37
CA THR A 143 -13.88 -13.12 -19.77
C THR A 143 -14.36 -12.00 -20.70
N MET A 144 -13.79 -11.90 -21.91
CA MET A 144 -14.21 -10.91 -22.92
C MET A 144 -15.72 -10.99 -23.18
N SER A 145 -16.30 -12.19 -23.29
CA SER A 145 -17.73 -12.37 -23.52
C SER A 145 -18.60 -11.84 -22.39
N GLN A 146 -18.16 -11.96 -21.13
CA GLN A 146 -18.86 -11.38 -19.97
C GLN A 146 -18.72 -9.85 -19.96
N ALA A 147 -17.51 -9.35 -20.22
CA ALA A 147 -17.20 -7.93 -20.28
C ALA A 147 -18.02 -7.17 -21.34
N LEU A 148 -18.30 -7.79 -22.50
CA LEU A 148 -19.09 -7.20 -23.58
C LEU A 148 -20.56 -7.01 -23.20
N LEU A 149 -21.12 -7.91 -22.38
CA LEU A 149 -22.54 -7.91 -22.00
C LEU A 149 -22.86 -6.93 -20.87
N ARG A 150 -21.86 -6.42 -20.14
CA ARG A 150 -22.03 -5.53 -18.99
C ARG A 150 -20.91 -4.48 -18.92
N PRO A 151 -21.01 -3.35 -19.66
CA PRO A 151 -20.21 -2.18 -19.29
C PRO A 151 -20.70 -1.67 -17.92
N VAL A 152 -19.81 -1.59 -16.93
CA VAL A 152 -20.22 -1.33 -15.54
C VAL A 152 -20.04 0.15 -15.20
N GLU A 153 -21.09 0.74 -14.63
CA GLU A 153 -21.05 2.07 -14.04
C GLU A 153 -20.01 2.11 -12.92
N GLY A 154 -19.22 3.19 -12.88
CA GLY A 154 -18.13 3.40 -11.93
C GLY A 154 -18.54 3.58 -10.46
N SER A 155 -19.43 2.74 -9.93
CA SER A 155 -19.64 2.57 -8.49
C SER A 155 -18.99 1.24 -8.10
N GLY A 156 -17.79 1.30 -7.52
CA GLY A 156 -17.07 0.11 -7.12
C GLY A 156 -17.95 -0.84 -6.31
N GLU A 157 -18.10 -2.08 -6.77
CA GLU A 157 -17.59 -3.23 -6.01
C GLU A 157 -17.61 -4.53 -6.82
N GLU A 158 -18.47 -4.72 -7.83
CA GLU A 158 -18.42 -5.94 -8.65
C GLU A 158 -18.79 -5.61 -10.11
N GLY A 159 -17.80 -5.77 -11.01
CA GLY A 159 -17.98 -5.59 -12.45
C GLY A 159 -16.84 -4.83 -13.16
N LEU A 160 -16.90 -4.81 -14.49
CA LEU A 160 -15.89 -4.26 -15.40
C LEU A 160 -15.40 -2.85 -15.01
N LYS A 161 -14.17 -2.74 -14.49
CA LYS A 161 -13.57 -1.45 -14.15
C LYS A 161 -13.20 -0.67 -15.42
N VAL A 162 -14.07 0.24 -15.84
CA VAL A 162 -13.72 1.20 -16.89
C VAL A 162 -12.67 2.17 -16.32
N LEU A 163 -11.48 2.16 -16.92
CA LEU A 163 -10.43 3.14 -16.63
C LEU A 163 -10.55 4.27 -17.63
N PRO A 164 -11.11 5.43 -17.25
CA PRO A 164 -11.22 6.53 -18.18
C PRO A 164 -9.85 7.09 -18.55
N CYS A 165 -9.63 7.30 -19.84
CA CYS A 165 -8.43 7.96 -20.34
C CYS A 165 -8.42 9.47 -20.05
N ASP A 166 -9.58 10.06 -19.75
CA ASP A 166 -9.76 11.48 -19.43
C ASP A 166 -11.00 11.62 -18.53
N TRP A 167 -10.79 11.95 -17.26
CA TRP A 167 -11.89 12.12 -16.28
C TRP A 167 -12.87 13.24 -16.67
N GLY A 168 -12.44 14.24 -17.43
CA GLY A 168 -13.33 15.30 -17.94
C GLY A 168 -14.25 14.82 -19.07
N LYS A 169 -13.95 13.66 -19.67
CA LYS A 169 -14.74 13.03 -20.73
C LYS A 169 -15.34 11.69 -20.30
N ALA A 170 -15.05 11.25 -19.09
CA ALA A 170 -15.46 9.99 -18.49
C ALA A 170 -16.91 9.97 -17.98
N SER A 171 -17.80 10.80 -18.54
CA SER A 171 -19.19 10.73 -18.10
C SER A 171 -19.74 9.33 -18.38
N PRO A 172 -20.52 8.73 -17.46
CA PRO A 172 -21.06 7.37 -17.63
C PRO A 172 -21.72 7.19 -19.00
N ARG A 173 -22.57 8.16 -19.37
CA ARG A 173 -23.23 8.21 -20.68
C ARG A 173 -22.27 8.10 -21.87
N ARG A 174 -21.11 8.77 -21.82
CA ARG A 174 -20.15 8.73 -22.93
C ARG A 174 -19.42 7.40 -23.00
N VAL A 175 -19.07 6.82 -21.85
CA VAL A 175 -18.50 5.47 -21.77
C VAL A 175 -19.45 4.46 -22.39
N ASP A 176 -20.72 4.47 -21.97
CA ASP A 176 -21.75 3.55 -22.47
C ASP A 176 -21.98 3.73 -23.98
N THR A 177 -22.01 4.98 -24.45
CA THR A 177 -22.19 5.29 -25.88
C THR A 177 -21.03 4.72 -26.70
N VAL A 178 -19.79 4.91 -26.26
CA VAL A 178 -18.62 4.39 -26.98
C VAL A 178 -18.60 2.86 -26.95
N HIS A 179 -18.88 2.24 -25.81
CA HIS A 179 -18.99 0.77 -25.70
C HIS A 179 -20.03 0.21 -26.66
N ALA A 180 -21.25 0.77 -26.68
CA ALA A 180 -22.32 0.33 -27.55
C ALA A 180 -21.99 0.53 -29.04
N CYS A 181 -21.37 1.66 -29.41
CA CYS A 181 -20.95 1.90 -30.79
C CYS A 181 -19.91 0.88 -31.27
N TRP A 182 -18.97 0.48 -30.41
CA TRP A 182 -17.93 -0.50 -30.77
C TRP A 182 -18.44 -1.94 -30.81
N THR A 183 -19.25 -2.34 -29.82
CA THR A 183 -19.67 -3.74 -29.65
C THR A 183 -20.93 -4.11 -30.43
N ILE A 184 -21.84 -3.17 -30.61
CA ILE A 184 -23.12 -3.42 -31.29
C ILE A 184 -23.13 -2.68 -32.63
N GLY A 185 -22.77 -1.40 -32.63
CA GLY A 185 -22.86 -0.56 -33.81
C GLY A 185 -21.96 -1.03 -34.96
N LEU A 186 -20.65 -1.12 -34.70
CA LEU A 186 -19.65 -1.44 -35.70
C LEU A 186 -19.74 -2.91 -36.15
N GLU A 187 -19.89 -3.84 -35.21
CA GLU A 187 -20.06 -5.26 -35.54
C GLU A 187 -21.32 -5.52 -36.38
N ALA A 188 -22.46 -4.89 -36.03
CA ALA A 188 -23.68 -5.01 -36.84
C ALA A 188 -23.53 -4.35 -38.22
N PHE A 189 -22.80 -3.24 -38.30
CA PHE A 189 -22.50 -2.59 -39.58
C PHE A 189 -21.65 -3.49 -40.48
N HIS A 190 -20.57 -4.07 -39.93
CA HIS A 190 -19.69 -5.01 -40.63
C HIS A 190 -20.48 -6.23 -41.13
N ALA A 191 -21.32 -6.83 -40.28
CA ALA A 191 -22.17 -7.95 -40.66
C ALA A 191 -23.14 -7.61 -41.80
N ALA A 192 -23.67 -6.39 -41.84
CA ALA A 192 -24.58 -5.93 -42.89
C ALA A 192 -23.87 -5.52 -44.20
N HIS A 193 -22.59 -5.14 -44.12
CA HIS A 193 -21.87 -4.53 -45.25
C HIS A 193 -20.58 -5.25 -45.65
N GLY A 194 -20.40 -6.50 -45.23
CA GLY A 194 -19.27 -7.35 -45.63
C GLY A 194 -17.93 -6.87 -45.07
N ASP A 195 -17.89 -6.57 -43.77
CA ASP A 195 -16.70 -6.17 -43.01
C ASP A 195 -16.02 -4.87 -43.48
N ARG A 196 -16.70 -4.05 -44.31
CA ARG A 196 -16.23 -2.70 -44.64
C ARG A 196 -16.50 -1.74 -43.49
N ASP A 197 -15.59 -0.79 -43.26
CA ASP A 197 -15.84 0.31 -42.33
C ASP A 197 -16.82 1.36 -42.88
N PRO A 198 -17.50 2.12 -42.00
CA PRO A 198 -18.25 3.31 -42.39
C PRO A 198 -17.39 4.31 -43.16
N THR A 199 -17.94 4.86 -44.24
CA THR A 199 -17.24 5.81 -45.11
C THR A 199 -17.07 7.15 -44.38
N PRO A 200 -15.85 7.72 -44.32
CA PRO A 200 -15.62 8.98 -43.60
C PRO A 200 -16.55 10.11 -44.06
N GLY A 201 -17.31 10.68 -43.12
CA GLY A 201 -18.22 11.80 -43.36
C GLY A 201 -19.53 11.44 -44.05
N SER A 202 -19.79 10.16 -44.32
CA SER A 202 -21.11 9.70 -44.77
C SER A 202 -22.14 9.91 -43.67
N LYS A 203 -23.33 10.37 -44.06
CA LYS A 203 -24.50 10.43 -43.16
C LYS A 203 -25.43 9.23 -43.33
N GLU A 204 -25.22 8.45 -44.39
CA GLU A 204 -26.02 7.28 -44.76
C GLU A 204 -25.46 6.00 -44.11
N ASP A 205 -24.13 5.90 -44.01
CA ASP A 205 -23.44 4.94 -43.14
C ASP A 205 -23.60 5.36 -41.67
#